data_AF-A0A402D8A2-F1
#
_entry.id   AF-A0A402D8A2-F1
#
_cell.length_a   1.000
_cell.length_b   1.000
_cell.length_c   1.000
_cell.angle_alpha   90.00
_cell.angle_beta   90.00
_cell.angle_gamma   90.00
#
_symmetry.space_group_name_H-M   'P 1'
#
loop_
_entity.id
_entity.type
_entity.pdbx_description
1 polymer ?
#
loop_
_entity_poly.entity_id
_entity_poly.type
_entity_poly.pdbx_seq_one_letter_code
_entity_poly.pdbx_strand_id
1 'polypeptide(L)'
;MYSTLLMAATAVQGSSEWSPKVAIVMIICNILAIAFGKATIKQQNVGPALPSPALFGGMGLGALLGTTSFGHVLGAGVILGLSRLGVI
;
A
#
# COMPACT_ATOMS: atom_id res chain seq x y z
N MET A 1 16.34 9.32 -25.50
CA MET A 1 15.61 9.61 -24.24
C MET A 1 14.10 9.41 -24.37
N TYR A 2 13.46 9.78 -25.48
CA TYR A 2 12.02 9.55 -25.69
C TYR A 2 11.60 8.07 -25.81
N SER A 3 12.44 7.24 -26.44
CA SER A 3 12.17 5.79 -26.60
C SER A 3 12.09 5.04 -25.27
N THR A 4 12.90 5.44 -24.27
CA THR A 4 12.89 4.86 -22.93
C THR A 4 11.63 5.19 -22.14
N LEU A 5 11.12 6.43 -22.27
CA LEU A 5 9.85 6.84 -21.67
C LEU A 5 8.64 6.17 -22.34
N LEU A 6 8.68 5.97 -23.66
CA LEU A 6 7.65 5.26 -24.41
C LEU A 6 7.58 3.77 -24.02
N MET A 7 8.74 3.10 -23.84
CA MET A 7 8.80 1.73 -23.31
C MET A 7 8.27 1.62 -21.87
N ALA A 8 8.50 2.63 -21.02
CA ALA A 8 7.94 2.66 -19.66
C ALA A 8 6.41 2.85 -19.69
N ALA A 9 5.89 3.66 -20.61
CA ALA A 9 4.45 3.86 -20.79
C ALA A 9 3.75 2.59 -21.32
N THR A 10 4.37 1.86 -22.26
CA THR A 10 3.84 0.58 -22.77
C THR A 10 4.02 -0.58 -21.80
N ALA A 11 4.83 -0.42 -20.74
CA ALA A 11 4.99 -1.46 -19.73
C ALA A 11 3.75 -1.59 -18.83
N VAL A 12 2.80 -0.66 -18.89
CA VAL A 12 1.42 -0.85 -18.42
C VAL A 12 0.64 -1.66 -19.47
N GLN A 13 1.10 -2.88 -19.73
CA GLN A 13 0.36 -3.91 -20.46
C GLN A 13 0.16 -5.03 -19.47
N GLY A 14 -1.00 -5.01 -18.80
CA GLY A 14 -1.32 -5.90 -17.69
C GLY A 14 -2.09 -5.14 -16.62
N SER A 15 -3.26 -4.59 -16.98
CA SER A 15 -4.29 -4.40 -15.96
C SER A 15 -4.62 -5.80 -15.45
N SER A 16 -4.08 -6.18 -14.29
CA SER A 16 -4.57 -7.36 -13.58
C SER A 16 -6.06 -7.14 -13.41
N GLU A 17 -6.88 -8.01 -14.02
CA GLU A 17 -8.31 -7.97 -13.78
C GLU A 17 -8.52 -8.08 -12.27
N TRP A 18 -9.39 -7.22 -11.73
CA TRP A 18 -9.65 -7.22 -10.31
C TRP A 18 -10.07 -8.63 -9.89
N SER A 19 -9.34 -9.19 -8.93
CA SER A 19 -9.60 -10.53 -8.42
C SER A 19 -9.38 -10.59 -6.91
N PRO A 20 -9.96 -11.58 -6.22
CA PRO A 20 -9.72 -11.78 -4.79
C PRO A 20 -8.23 -11.94 -4.44
N LYS A 21 -7.41 -12.46 -5.36
CA LYS A 21 -5.95 -12.60 -5.17
C LYS A 21 -5.29 -11.22 -5.03
N VAL A 22 -5.64 -10.29 -5.91
CA VAL A 22 -5.14 -8.90 -5.87
C VAL A 22 -5.54 -8.22 -4.55
N ALA A 23 -6.79 -8.42 -4.11
CA ALA A 23 -7.27 -7.89 -2.85
C ALA A 23 -6.49 -8.44 -1.63
N ILE A 24 -6.19 -9.74 -1.61
CA ILE A 24 -5.40 -10.36 -0.53
C ILE A 24 -3.98 -9.76 -0.49
N VAL A 25 -3.31 -9.63 -1.64
CA VAL A 25 -1.98 -9.00 -1.73
C VAL A 25 -2.03 -7.57 -1.17
N MET A 26 -3.07 -6.82 -1.52
CA MET A 26 -3.26 -5.44 -1.07
C MET A 26 -3.46 -5.34 0.46
N ILE A 27 -4.24 -6.24 1.04
CA ILE A 27 -4.47 -6.29 2.49
C ILE A 27 -3.16 -6.60 3.22
N ILE A 28 -2.37 -7.57 2.72
CA ILE A 28 -1.06 -7.90 3.29
C ILE A 28 -0.12 -6.69 3.26
N CYS A 29 -0.07 -5.97 2.13
CA CYS A 29 0.74 -4.76 2.00
C CYS A 29 0.33 -3.66 2.98
N ASN A 30 -0.98 -3.48 3.21
CA ASN A 30 -1.48 -2.52 4.21
C ASN A 30 -1.13 -2.94 5.65
N ILE A 31 -1.23 -4.22 5.99
CA ILE A 31 -0.84 -4.71 7.33
C ILE A 31 0.66 -4.47 7.57
N LEU A 32 1.50 -4.77 6.57
CA LEU A 32 2.94 -4.51 6.64
C LEU A 32 3.24 -3.02 6.79
N ALA A 33 2.56 -2.16 6.03
CA ALA A 33 2.72 -0.71 6.13
C ALA A 33 2.28 -0.15 7.49
N ILE A 34 1.19 -0.66 8.06
CA ILE A 34 0.72 -0.32 9.42
C ILE A 34 1.75 -0.75 10.46
N ALA A 35 2.29 -1.97 10.36
CA ALA A 35 3.33 -2.45 11.27
C ALA A 35 4.61 -1.60 11.18
N PHE A 36 5.02 -1.26 9.96
CA PHE A 36 6.20 -0.41 9.72
C PHE A 36 5.99 1.02 10.21
N GLY A 37 4.81 1.59 9.98
CA GLY A 37 4.43 2.90 10.49
C GLY A 37 4.39 2.93 12.02
N LYS A 38 3.89 1.86 12.66
CA LYS A 38 3.93 1.72 14.11
C LYS A 38 5.36 1.59 14.68
N ALA A 39 6.33 1.12 13.90
CA ALA A 39 7.73 1.10 14.32
C ALA A 39 8.48 2.42 14.02
N THR A 40 8.05 3.17 12.99
CA THR A 40 8.85 4.27 12.41
C THR A 40 8.30 5.66 12.71
N ILE A 41 6.98 5.81 12.84
CA ILE A 41 6.35 7.11 13.08
C ILE A 41 6.70 7.57 14.50
N LYS A 42 7.40 8.71 14.62
CA LYS A 42 7.79 9.31 15.91
C LYS A 42 6.63 9.99 16.65
N GLN A 43 5.62 10.43 15.91
CA GLN A 43 4.49 11.21 16.40
C GLN A 43 3.19 10.48 16.01
N GLN A 44 2.91 9.37 16.70
CA GLN A 44 1.86 8.42 16.32
C GLN A 44 0.46 8.89 16.71
N ASN A 45 0.36 9.66 17.79
CA ASN A 45 -0.90 10.09 18.39
C ASN A 45 -1.11 11.61 18.23
N VAL A 46 -0.80 12.14 17.04
CA VAL A 46 -1.05 13.55 16.73
C VAL A 46 -2.35 13.65 15.94
N GLY A 47 -3.30 14.41 16.48
CA GLY A 47 -4.64 14.59 15.91
C GLY A 47 -5.73 13.83 16.65
N PRO A 48 -6.97 13.83 16.12
CA PRO A 48 -8.10 13.18 16.77
C PRO A 48 -7.88 11.68 16.91
N ALA A 49 -8.17 11.18 18.12
CA ALA A 49 -8.10 9.75 18.42
C ALA A 49 -9.15 9.00 17.60
N LEU A 50 -8.80 7.80 17.15
CA LEU A 50 -9.76 6.88 16.54
C LEU A 50 -10.79 6.44 17.59
N PRO A 51 -12.06 6.20 17.22
CA PRO A 51 -13.08 5.69 18.13
C PRO A 51 -12.75 4.31 18.71
N SER A 52 -11.76 3.61 18.13
CA SER A 52 -11.28 2.29 18.57
C SER A 52 -9.73 2.21 18.55
N PRO A 53 -9.03 2.87 19.50
CA PRO A 53 -7.56 2.96 19.49
C PRO A 53 -6.87 1.60 19.71
N ALA A 54 -7.52 0.69 20.45
CA ALA A 54 -6.97 -0.62 20.80
C ALA A 54 -6.75 -1.51 19.56
N LEU A 55 -7.57 -1.32 18.52
CA LEU A 55 -7.57 -2.14 17.31
C LEU A 55 -6.49 -1.68 16.31
N PHE A 56 -6.06 -0.42 16.42
CA PHE A 56 -5.09 0.22 15.53
C PHE A 56 -3.79 0.63 16.26
N GLY A 57 -3.49 -0.03 17.37
CA GLY A 57 -2.21 0.12 18.08
C GLY A 57 -1.98 1.50 18.69
N GLY A 58 -3.05 2.24 18.99
CA GLY A 58 -2.99 3.59 19.58
C GLY A 58 -2.59 4.69 18.59
N MET A 59 -2.58 4.41 17.29
CA MET A 59 -2.32 5.43 16.26
C MET A 59 -3.48 6.41 16.15
N GLY A 60 -3.17 7.69 15.96
CA GLY A 60 -4.13 8.74 15.63
C GLY A 60 -4.62 8.64 14.18
N LEU A 61 -5.67 9.38 13.86
CA LEU A 61 -6.28 9.39 12.51
C LEU A 61 -5.27 9.66 11.39
N GLY A 62 -4.37 10.63 11.59
CA GLY A 62 -3.35 10.98 10.58
C GLY A 62 -2.32 9.87 10.35
N ALA A 63 -1.89 9.18 11.41
CA ALA A 63 -0.95 8.07 11.29
C ALA A 63 -1.59 6.85 10.60
N LEU A 64 -2.87 6.57 10.88
CA LEU A 64 -3.61 5.51 10.18
C LEU A 64 -3.75 5.84 8.68
N LEU A 65 -4.20 7.05 8.33
CA LEU A 65 -4.33 7.48 6.94
C LEU A 65 -2.99 7.47 6.19
N GLY A 66 -1.92 7.89 6.86
CA GLY A 66 -0.57 7.86 6.27
C GLY A 66 -0.10 6.43 6.00
N THR A 67 -0.28 5.52 6.96
CA THR A 67 0.13 4.12 6.81
C THR A 67 -0.69 3.36 5.79
N THR A 68 -2.00 3.56 5.72
CA THR A 68 -2.83 2.93 4.69
C THR A 68 -2.55 3.50 3.30
N SER A 69 -2.33 4.81 3.17
CA SER A 69 -1.94 5.42 1.90
C SER A 69 -0.59 4.88 1.40
N PHE A 70 0.40 4.79 2.30
CA PHE A 70 1.69 4.16 1.99
C PHE A 70 1.53 2.68 1.63
N GLY A 71 0.70 1.95 2.37
CA GLY A 71 0.35 0.56 2.06
C GLY A 71 -0.30 0.40 0.68
N HIS A 72 -1.08 1.38 0.22
CA HIS A 72 -1.65 1.38 -1.12
C HIS A 72 -0.60 1.61 -2.21
N VAL A 73 0.35 2.53 -1.99
CA VAL A 73 1.47 2.76 -2.92
C VAL A 73 2.34 1.50 -3.03
N LEU A 74 2.67 0.89 -1.89
CA LEU A 74 3.43 -0.36 -1.83
C LEU A 74 2.67 -1.50 -2.53
N GLY A 75 1.38 -1.65 -2.22
CA GLY A 75 0.50 -2.64 -2.83
C GLY A 75 0.39 -2.50 -4.35
N ALA A 76 0.24 -1.27 -4.87
CA ALA A 76 0.23 -1.04 -6.31
C ALA A 76 1.53 -1.51 -6.97
N GLY A 77 2.69 -1.21 -6.37
CA GLY A 77 3.98 -1.69 -6.86
C GLY A 77 4.11 -3.21 -6.85
N VAL A 78 3.70 -3.86 -5.76
CA VAL A 78 3.73 -5.33 -5.62
C VAL A 78 2.78 -6.00 -6.60
N ILE A 79 1.54 -5.51 -6.73
CA ILE A 79 0.54 -6.07 -7.64
C ILE A 79 1.02 -5.98 -9.08
N LEU A 80 1.51 -4.81 -9.51
CA LEU A 80 2.06 -4.64 -10.86
C LEU A 80 3.29 -5.53 -11.08
N GLY A 81 4.14 -5.71 -10.06
CA GLY A 81 5.29 -6.60 -10.12
C GLY A 81 4.91 -8.09 -10.26
N LEU A 82 4.03 -8.59 -9.40
CA LEU A 82 3.57 -9.99 -9.44
C LEU A 82 2.77 -10.29 -10.71
N SER A 83 2.00 -9.32 -11.21
CA SER A 83 1.25 -9.46 -12.47
C SER A 83 2.20 -9.64 -13.66
N ARG A 84 3.31 -8.89 -13.69
CA ARG A 84 4.36 -9.06 -14.72
C ARG A 84 5.11 -10.38 -14.63
N LEU A 85 5.20 -10.96 -13.44
CA LEU A 85 5.78 -12.29 -13.23
C LEU A 85 4.78 -13.43 -13.54
N GLY A 86 3.51 -13.12 -13.82
CA GLY A 86 2.47 -14.12 -14.09
C GLY A 86 2.04 -14.92 -12.85
N VAL A 87 2.33 -14.42 -11.64
CA VAL A 87 1.99 -15.10 -10.38
C VAL A 87 0.56 -14.82 -9.96
N ILE A 88 0.05 -13.62 -10.26
CA ILE A 88 -1.35 -13.19 -10.02
C ILE A 88 -1.92 -12.56 -11.29
#